data_AF-X1JXD7-F1
#
_entry.id   AF-X1JXD7-F1
#
_cell.length_a   1.000
_cell.length_b   1.000
_cell.length_c   1.000
_cell.angle_alpha   90.00
_cell.angle_beta   90.00
_cell.angle_gamma   90.00
#
_symmetry.space_group_name_H-M   'P 1'
#
loop_
_entity.id
_entity.type
_entity.pdbx_description
1 polymer ?
#
loop_
_entity_poly.entity_id
_entity_poly.type
_entity_poly.pdbx_seq_one_letter_code
_entity_poly.pdbx_strand_id
1 'polypeptide(L)'
;MAFKGIGWGIIFLITAVIYSTIPTYLIIEFWIWLNDFPVYTLSLFMLFLWIVAIIIVLIYIVAMIRAFIQRNNEEGLGIPKGVKGFGLVSSIIVVSFMLIWYFIFNQVAFFSMVPP
;
A
#
# COMPACT_ATOMS: atom_id res chain seq x y z
N MET A 1 -7.55 -20.95 15.31
CA MET A 1 -6.62 -19.80 15.48
C MET A 1 -5.72 -19.60 14.27
N ALA A 2 -5.14 -20.67 13.71
CA ALA A 2 -4.34 -20.66 12.48
C ALA A 2 -4.92 -19.83 11.31
N PHE A 3 -6.20 -20.03 10.98
CA PHE A 3 -6.87 -19.33 9.88
C PHE A 3 -6.92 -17.80 10.05
N LYS A 4 -7.04 -17.31 11.31
CA LYS A 4 -7.03 -15.86 11.58
C LYS A 4 -5.65 -15.26 11.32
N GLY A 5 -4.58 -15.94 11.73
CA GLY A 5 -3.20 -15.52 11.45
C GLY A 5 -2.90 -15.47 9.95
N ILE A 6 -3.32 -16.49 9.20
CA ILE A 6 -3.17 -16.54 7.74
C ILE A 6 -3.96 -15.41 7.06
N GLY A 7 -5.21 -15.17 7.47
CA GLY A 7 -6.03 -14.10 6.91
C GLY A 7 -5.40 -12.71 7.11
N TRP A 8 -4.89 -12.43 8.31
CA TRP A 8 -4.16 -11.18 8.57
C TRP A 8 -2.86 -11.09 7.77
N GLY A 9 -2.13 -12.20 7.63
CA GLY A 9 -0.92 -12.26 6.80
C GLY A 9 -1.20 -11.87 5.34
N ILE A 10 -2.29 -12.38 4.76
CA ILE A 10 -2.70 -12.04 3.39
C ILE A 10 -3.09 -10.56 3.27
N ILE A 11 -3.86 -10.03 4.22
CA ILE A 11 -4.23 -8.61 4.22
C ILE A 11 -2.98 -7.74 4.22
N PHE A 12 -2.01 -8.01 5.10
CA PHE A 12 -0.77 -7.25 5.17
C PHE A 12 0.10 -7.40 3.94
N LEU A 13 0.10 -8.57 3.30
CA LEU A 13 0.77 -8.77 2.02
C LEU A 13 0.15 -7.85 0.95
N ILE A 14 -1.18 -7.85 0.82
CA ILE A 14 -1.89 -6.98 -0.13
C ILE A 14 -1.59 -5.51 0.15
N THR A 15 -1.66 -5.10 1.42
CA THR A 15 -1.32 -3.73 1.82
C THR A 15 0.12 -3.37 1.44
N ALA A 16 1.09 -4.25 1.73
CA ALA A 16 2.48 -4.02 1.36
C ALA A 16 2.66 -3.91 -0.16
N VAL A 17 1.99 -4.73 -0.95
CA VAL A 17 2.02 -4.65 -2.43
C VAL A 17 1.44 -3.31 -2.90
N ILE A 18 0.29 -2.88 -2.37
CA ILE A 18 -0.31 -1.59 -2.73
C ILE A 18 0.63 -0.41 -2.46
N TYR A 19 1.16 -0.32 -1.23
CA TYR A 19 2.01 0.80 -0.81
C TYR A 19 3.42 0.76 -1.41
N SER A 20 3.88 -0.38 -1.92
CA SER A 20 5.14 -0.47 -2.65
C SER A 20 4.96 -0.17 -4.14
N THR A 21 3.95 -0.75 -4.78
CA THR A 21 3.79 -0.69 -6.23
C THR A 21 3.26 0.65 -6.71
N ILE A 22 2.15 1.16 -6.14
CA ILE A 22 1.50 2.37 -6.64
C ILE A 22 2.41 3.60 -6.46
N PRO A 23 2.94 3.90 -5.25
CA PRO A 23 3.79 5.07 -5.07
C PRO A 23 5.09 4.99 -5.88
N THR A 24 5.67 3.80 -6.03
CA THR A 24 6.88 3.60 -6.83
C THR A 24 6.62 3.78 -8.32
N TYR A 25 5.50 3.26 -8.82
CA TYR A 25 5.10 3.49 -10.20
C TYR A 25 4.90 5.00 -10.47
N LEU A 26 4.13 5.68 -9.62
CA LEU A 26 3.84 7.10 -9.78
C LEU A 26 5.10 7.96 -9.72
N ILE A 27 6.03 7.70 -8.78
CA ILE A 27 7.23 8.53 -8.71
C ILE A 27 8.15 8.30 -9.91
N ILE A 28 8.29 7.06 -10.39
CA ILE A 28 9.15 6.76 -11.55
C ILE A 28 8.55 7.39 -12.82
N GLU A 29 7.25 7.20 -13.05
CA GLU A 29 6.56 7.69 -14.24
C GLU A 29 6.57 9.22 -14.32
N PHE A 30 6.28 9.90 -13.21
CA PHE A 30 6.14 11.35 -13.17
C PHE A 30 7.42 12.08 -12.73
N TRP A 31 8.56 11.39 -12.58
CA TRP A 31 9.79 12.00 -12.05
C TRP A 31 10.29 13.18 -12.88
N ILE A 32 10.35 13.01 -14.20
CA ILE A 32 10.84 14.04 -15.12
C ILE A 32 9.92 15.26 -15.07
N TRP A 33 8.61 15.02 -15.20
CA TRP A 33 7.60 16.07 -15.11
C TRP A 33 7.64 16.83 -13.77
N LEU A 34 7.86 16.11 -12.65
CA LEU A 34 8.01 16.74 -11.33
C LEU A 34 9.25 17.63 -11.29
N ASN A 35 10.38 17.24 -11.87
CA ASN A 35 11.61 18.05 -11.87
C ASN A 35 11.58 19.21 -12.87
N ASP A 36 10.76 19.13 -13.90
CA ASP A 36 10.55 20.23 -14.86
C ASP A 36 9.62 21.32 -14.29
N PHE A 37 8.94 21.04 -13.17
CA PHE A 37 8.09 22.02 -12.50
C PHE A 37 8.94 23.15 -11.89
N PRO A 38 8.52 24.42 -12.01
CA PRO A 38 9.29 25.57 -11.53
C PRO A 38 9.43 25.64 -9.99
N VAL A 39 8.78 24.73 -9.26
CA VAL A 39 8.79 24.67 -7.79
C VAL A 39 9.39 23.34 -7.33
N TYR A 40 10.70 23.36 -7.02
CA TYR A 40 11.44 22.18 -6.56
C TYR A 40 10.89 21.57 -5.25
N THR A 41 10.19 22.37 -4.44
CA THR A 41 9.54 21.91 -3.20
C THR A 41 8.51 20.82 -3.45
N LEU A 42 7.81 20.84 -4.60
CA LEU A 42 6.83 19.80 -4.94
C LEU A 42 7.52 18.45 -5.13
N SER A 43 8.62 18.41 -5.88
CA SER A 43 9.40 17.20 -6.14
C SER A 43 9.98 16.61 -4.86
N LEU A 44 10.52 17.46 -3.98
CA LEU A 44 11.00 17.05 -2.66
C LEU A 44 9.87 16.49 -1.78
N PHE A 45 8.69 17.10 -1.82
CA PHE A 45 7.53 16.63 -1.07
C PHE A 45 7.04 15.26 -1.58
N MET A 46 6.96 15.08 -2.90
CA MET A 46 6.59 13.79 -3.51
C MET A 46 7.62 12.69 -3.19
N LEU A 47 8.92 13.02 -3.22
CA LEU A 47 9.99 12.11 -2.81
C LEU A 47 9.87 11.72 -1.33
N PHE A 48 9.57 12.69 -0.46
CA PHE A 48 9.30 12.43 0.96
C PHE A 48 8.11 11.48 1.15
N LEU A 49 7.00 11.71 0.45
CA LEU A 49 5.83 10.82 0.51
C LEU A 49 6.16 9.40 0.04
N TRP A 50 6.97 9.26 -1.00
CA TRP A 50 7.43 7.95 -1.48
C TRP A 50 8.30 7.23 -0.44
N ILE A 51 9.21 7.94 0.23
CA ILE A 51 10.01 7.39 1.34
C ILE A 51 9.10 6.93 2.49
N VAL A 52 8.09 7.75 2.86
CA VAL A 52 7.09 7.37 3.87
C VAL A 52 6.34 6.11 3.45
N ALA A 53 5.98 5.96 2.18
CA ALA A 53 5.34 4.75 1.67
C ALA A 53 6.25 3.51 1.82
N ILE A 54 7.55 3.62 1.52
CA ILE A 54 8.51 2.53 1.75
C ILE A 54 8.56 2.13 3.23
N ILE A 55 8.57 3.09 4.16
CA ILE A 55 8.56 2.79 5.59
C ILE A 55 7.28 2.04 5.98
N ILE A 56 6.13 2.45 5.46
CA ILE A 56 4.85 1.76 5.67
C ILE A 56 4.92 0.32 5.17
N VAL A 57 5.51 0.07 3.99
CA VAL A 57 5.71 -1.27 3.44
C VAL A 57 6.53 -2.14 4.39
N LEU A 58 7.63 -1.63 4.94
CA LEU A 58 8.46 -2.36 5.91
C LEU A 58 7.67 -2.76 7.16
N ILE A 59 6.84 -1.85 7.69
CA ILE A 59 5.96 -2.14 8.83
C ILE A 59 5.00 -3.30 8.50
N TYR A 60 4.39 -3.29 7.31
CA TYR A 60 3.46 -4.33 6.90
C TYR A 60 4.13 -5.67 6.60
N ILE A 61 5.36 -5.68 6.08
CA ILE A 61 6.15 -6.91 5.94
C ILE A 61 6.42 -7.53 7.31
N VAL A 62 6.85 -6.74 8.30
CA VAL A 62 7.08 -7.25 9.66
C VAL A 62 5.77 -7.78 10.28
N ALA A 63 4.66 -7.05 10.11
CA ALA A 63 3.35 -7.49 10.60
C ALA A 63 2.88 -8.79 9.91
N MET A 64 3.11 -8.92 8.60
CA MET A 64 2.82 -10.14 7.84
C MET A 64 3.62 -11.33 8.37
N ILE A 65 4.93 -11.18 8.53
CA ILE A 65 5.80 -12.24 9.06
C ILE A 65 5.32 -12.69 10.45
N ARG A 66 5.02 -11.73 11.34
CA ARG A 66 4.45 -12.03 12.67
C ARG A 66 3.12 -12.77 12.56
N ALA A 67 2.23 -12.37 11.65
CA ALA A 67 0.94 -13.02 11.47
C ALA A 67 1.06 -14.50 11.05
N PHE A 68 2.07 -14.82 10.23
CA PHE A 68 2.34 -16.21 9.83
C PHE A 68 3.04 -17.02 10.91
N ILE A 69 4.08 -16.47 11.55
CA ILE A 69 4.85 -17.17 12.59
C ILE A 69 3.97 -17.43 13.83
N GLN A 70 3.20 -16.43 14.27
CA GLN A 70 2.39 -16.52 15.49
C GLN A 70 0.95 -17.02 15.21
N ARG A 71 0.69 -17.61 14.05
CA ARG A 71 -0.67 -18.05 13.65
C ARG A 71 -1.33 -19.03 14.62
N ASN A 72 -0.53 -19.80 15.34
CA ASN A 72 -0.99 -20.80 16.31
C ASN A 72 -0.89 -20.31 17.77
N ASN A 73 -0.45 -19.07 18.00
CA ASN A 73 -0.32 -18.53 19.36
C ASN A 73 -1.70 -18.19 19.94
N GLU A 74 -1.99 -18.69 21.13
CA GLU A 74 -3.24 -18.47 21.84
C GLU A 74 -3.35 -17.06 22.44
N GLU A 75 -2.22 -16.43 22.77
CA GLU A 75 -2.14 -15.06 23.26
C GLU A 75 -2.40 -14.02 22.15
N GLY A 76 -2.46 -14.46 20.89
CA GLY A 76 -2.70 -13.65 19.71
C GLY A 76 -1.43 -13.35 18.90
N LEU A 77 -1.58 -12.46 17.91
CA LEU A 77 -0.57 -12.25 16.86
C LEU A 77 0.52 -11.22 17.24
N GLY A 78 0.45 -10.57 18.40
CA GLY A 78 1.43 -9.54 18.79
C GLY A 78 1.51 -8.33 17.85
N ILE A 79 0.42 -8.04 17.11
CA ILE A 79 0.33 -6.92 16.15
C ILE A 79 -0.61 -5.86 16.71
N PRO A 80 -0.17 -4.57 16.78
CA PRO A 80 -1.00 -3.48 17.27
C PRO A 80 -2.32 -3.36 16.52
N LYS A 81 -3.40 -3.03 17.25
CA LYS A 81 -4.74 -2.87 16.66
C LYS A 81 -4.77 -1.81 15.56
N GLY A 82 -4.00 -0.73 15.72
CA GLY A 82 -3.89 0.34 14.71
C GLY A 82 -3.35 -0.16 13.37
N VAL A 83 -2.31 -1.00 13.37
CA VAL A 83 -1.73 -1.57 12.13
C VAL A 83 -2.71 -2.50 11.43
N LYS A 84 -3.43 -3.33 12.19
CA LYS A 84 -4.51 -4.21 11.68
C LYS A 84 -5.63 -3.40 11.03
N GLY A 85 -6.17 -2.44 11.77
CA GLY A 85 -7.29 -1.61 11.31
C GLY A 85 -6.91 -0.78 10.09
N PHE A 86 -5.79 -0.06 10.17
CA PHE A 86 -5.32 0.77 9.06
C PHE A 86 -5.05 -0.08 7.81
N GLY A 87 -4.40 -1.24 7.94
CA GLY A 87 -4.06 -2.07 6.78
C GLY A 87 -5.26 -2.67 6.08
N LEU A 88 -6.25 -3.12 6.85
CA LEU A 88 -7.50 -3.64 6.28
C LEU A 88 -8.31 -2.52 5.62
N VAL A 89 -8.52 -1.40 6.32
CA VAL A 89 -9.33 -0.29 5.80
C VAL A 89 -8.69 0.32 4.56
N SER A 90 -7.39 0.57 4.57
CA SER A 90 -6.68 1.15 3.42
C SER A 90 -6.72 0.22 2.21
N SER A 91 -6.46 -1.09 2.39
CA SER A 91 -6.57 -2.07 1.32
C SER A 91 -7.98 -2.13 0.73
N ILE A 92 -9.03 -2.11 1.57
CA ILE A 92 -10.42 -2.11 1.08
C ILE A 92 -10.69 -0.86 0.24
N ILE A 93 -10.30 0.33 0.72
CA ILE A 93 -10.52 1.59 0.02
C ILE A 93 -9.82 1.59 -1.34
N VAL A 94 -8.53 1.23 -1.37
CA VAL A 94 -7.74 1.24 -2.62
C VAL A 94 -8.26 0.20 -3.61
N VAL A 95 -8.51 -1.03 -3.17
CA VAL A 95 -9.06 -2.08 -4.04
C VAL A 95 -10.44 -1.70 -4.56
N SER A 96 -11.31 -1.14 -3.72
CA SER A 96 -12.64 -0.67 -4.16
C SER A 96 -12.52 0.44 -5.20
N PHE A 97 -11.61 1.39 -5.00
CA PHE A 97 -11.35 2.44 -5.98
C PHE A 97 -10.86 1.85 -7.32
N MET A 98 -9.92 0.91 -7.29
CA MET A 98 -9.43 0.23 -8.51
C MET A 98 -10.56 -0.49 -9.25
N LEU A 99 -11.45 -1.19 -8.53
CA LEU A 99 -12.60 -1.87 -9.11
C LEU A 99 -13.60 -0.89 -9.75
N ILE A 100 -13.98 0.16 -9.01
CA ILE A 100 -14.90 1.19 -9.53
C ILE A 100 -14.33 1.83 -10.79
N TRP A 101 -13.05 2.20 -10.77
CA TRP A 101 -12.36 2.77 -11.94
C TRP A 101 -12.37 1.82 -13.13
N TYR A 102 -12.07 0.54 -12.89
CA TYR A 102 -12.09 -0.49 -13.93
C TYR A 102 -13.48 -0.64 -14.55
N PHE A 103 -14.56 -0.61 -13.76
CA PHE A 103 -15.91 -0.70 -14.29
C PHE A 103 -16.34 0.53 -15.11
N ILE A 104 -15.82 1.72 -14.80
CA ILE A 104 -16.19 2.96 -15.50
C ILE A 104 -15.35 3.16 -16.77
N PHE A 105 -14.04 2.91 -16.69
CA PHE A 105 -13.08 3.27 -17.74
C PHE A 105 -12.48 2.07 -18.48
N ASN A 106 -12.78 0.84 -18.06
CA ASN A 106 -12.19 -0.40 -18.56
C ASN A 106 -10.64 -0.40 -18.51
N GLN A 107 -10.08 0.24 -17.48
CA GLN A 107 -8.64 0.44 -17.28
C GLN A 107 -8.29 0.21 -15.81
N VAL A 108 -7.04 -0.18 -15.52
CA VAL A 108 -6.59 -0.34 -14.13
C VAL A 108 -6.16 1.02 -13.59
N ALA A 109 -6.82 1.49 -12.52
CA ALA A 109 -6.49 2.76 -11.88
C ALA A 109 -5.01 2.86 -11.53
N PHE A 110 -4.47 4.09 -11.53
CA PHE A 110 -3.05 4.43 -11.31
C PHE A 110 -2.07 3.95 -12.37
N PHE A 111 -2.40 2.90 -13.14
CA PHE A 111 -1.55 2.37 -14.21
C PHE A 111 -2.05 2.74 -15.62
N SER A 112 -3.18 3.44 -15.70
CA SER A 112 -3.75 3.91 -16.95
C SER A 112 -3.08 5.21 -17.41
N MET A 113 -2.38 5.16 -18.55
CA MET A 113 -1.79 6.31 -19.23
C MET A 113 -2.82 7.16 -19.99
N VAL A 114 -4.00 7.39 -19.41
CA VAL A 114 -4.95 8.36 -19.98
C VAL A 114 -4.74 9.66 -19.22
N PRO A 115 -4.11 10.69 -19.83
CA PRO A 115 -4.19 12.02 -19.26
C PRO A 115 -5.67 12.41 -19.13
N PRO A 116 -6.08 13.14 -18.07
CA PRO A 116 -7.42 13.73 -18.03
C PRO A 116 -7.68 14.63 -19.25
#